data_AF-A0A1I3D884-F1
#
_entry.id   AF-A0A1I3D884-F1
#
_cell.length_a   1.000
_cell.length_b   1.000
_cell.length_c   1.000
_cell.angle_alpha   90.00
_cell.angle_beta   90.00
_cell.angle_gamma   90.00
#
_symmetry.space_group_name_H-M   'P 1'
#
loop_
_entity.id
_entity.type
_entity.pdbx_description
1 polymer ?
#
loop_
_entity_poly.entity_id
_entity_poly.type
_entity_poly.pdbx_seq_one_letter_code
_entity_poly.pdbx_strand_id
1 'polypeptide(L)'
;MEYTFYDDPDTAAIICCHITENKAPILYVSHDEDDGMWQFLCGKEHEIDEARLVSLKWVFDLDQSVSTLKDMPCGCYAERKTQNDDWVIRKR
;
A
#
# COMPACT_ATOMS: atom_id res chain seq x y z
N MET A 1 -10.06 -14.42 2.99
CA MET A 1 -10.49 -13.25 3.78
C MET A 1 -11.37 -12.40 2.88
N GLU A 2 -12.38 -11.75 3.45
CA GLU A 2 -13.19 -10.77 2.70
C GLU A 2 -12.42 -9.46 2.59
N TYR A 3 -12.61 -8.73 1.49
CA TYR A 3 -12.02 -7.41 1.29
C TYR A 3 -12.56 -6.43 2.33
N THR A 4 -11.68 -5.76 3.08
CA THR A 4 -12.07 -4.98 4.27
C THR A 4 -11.89 -3.48 4.14
N PHE A 5 -11.32 -2.97 3.05
CA PHE A 5 -11.15 -1.53 2.84
C PHE A 5 -12.51 -0.85 2.65
N TYR A 6 -12.60 0.41 3.08
CA TYR A 6 -13.77 1.24 2.83
C TYR A 6 -13.88 1.64 1.35
N ASP A 7 -12.74 1.87 0.71
CA ASP A 7 -12.63 2.17 -0.72
C ASP A 7 -13.04 0.98 -1.58
N ASP A 8 -13.52 1.23 -2.80
CA ASP A 8 -13.95 0.19 -3.73
C ASP A 8 -12.79 -0.78 -4.06
N PRO A 9 -13.02 -2.10 -4.18
CA PRO A 9 -11.97 -3.06 -4.56
C PRO A 9 -11.25 -2.70 -5.88
N ASP A 10 -11.92 -2.02 -6.80
CA ASP A 10 -11.36 -1.56 -8.07
C ASP A 10 -10.68 -0.18 -7.98
N THR A 11 -10.60 0.40 -6.78
CA THR A 11 -9.84 1.64 -6.51
C THR A 11 -8.40 1.49 -7.00
N ALA A 12 -7.94 2.46 -7.78
CA ALA A 12 -6.60 2.46 -8.33
C ALA A 12 -5.57 2.72 -7.22
N ALA A 13 -4.54 1.89 -7.19
CA ALA A 13 -3.42 1.99 -6.27
C ALA A 13 -2.09 1.90 -7.01
N ILE A 14 -1.14 2.71 -6.59
CA ILE A 14 0.24 2.66 -7.07
C ILE A 14 1.00 1.61 -6.27
N ILE A 15 1.75 0.76 -6.95
CA ILE A 15 2.67 -0.20 -6.33
C ILE A 15 4.01 -0.18 -7.05
N CYS A 16 5.12 -0.43 -6.36
CA CYS A 16 6.41 -0.53 -7.03
C CYS A 16 6.62 -1.92 -7.70
N CYS A 17 7.36 -1.93 -8.80
CA CYS A 17 7.69 -3.15 -9.56
C CYS A 17 8.47 -4.17 -8.72
N HIS A 18 9.23 -3.74 -7.70
CA HIS A 18 9.93 -4.64 -6.79
C HIS A 18 8.98 -5.59 -6.05
N ILE A 19 7.77 -5.13 -5.72
CA ILE A 19 6.76 -5.95 -5.06
C ILE A 19 6.16 -6.94 -6.06
N THR A 20 5.81 -6.47 -7.25
CA THR A 20 5.12 -7.27 -8.27
C THR A 20 6.04 -8.28 -8.96
N GLU A 21 7.29 -7.90 -9.27
CA GLU A 21 8.24 -8.67 -10.08
C GLU A 21 9.27 -9.41 -9.20
N ASN A 22 9.76 -8.77 -8.13
CA ASN A 22 10.83 -9.31 -7.28
C ASN A 22 10.33 -9.90 -5.95
N LYS A 23 9.01 -10.00 -5.75
CA LYS A 23 8.36 -10.49 -4.52
C LYS A 23 8.86 -9.80 -3.24
N ALA A 24 9.24 -8.52 -3.36
CA ALA A 24 9.61 -7.73 -2.19
C ALA A 24 8.36 -7.48 -1.32
N PRO A 25 8.51 -7.43 0.02
CA PRO A 25 7.38 -7.12 0.89
C PRO A 25 6.98 -5.65 0.77
N ILE A 26 5.71 -5.36 1.00
CA ILE A 26 5.24 -3.98 1.18
C ILE A 26 5.75 -3.50 2.54
N LEU A 27 6.51 -2.42 2.61
CA LEU A 27 7.04 -1.88 3.87
C LEU A 27 6.56 -0.47 4.16
N TYR A 28 6.00 0.19 3.16
CA TYR A 28 5.48 1.54 3.26
C TYR A 28 4.17 1.66 2.48
N VAL A 29 3.18 2.29 3.11
CA VAL A 29 1.89 2.59 2.50
C VAL A 29 1.58 4.06 2.73
N SER A 30 1.14 4.79 1.72
CA SER A 30 0.63 6.15 1.89
C SER A 30 -0.74 6.30 1.27
N HIS A 31 -1.57 7.10 1.90
CA HIS A 31 -2.86 7.53 1.41
C HIS A 31 -2.76 9.03 1.16
N ASP A 32 -2.66 9.42 -0.10
CA ASP A 32 -2.40 10.81 -0.46
C ASP A 32 -3.61 11.71 -0.12
N GLU A 33 -3.35 12.96 0.25
CA GLU A 33 -4.40 13.92 0.62
C GLU A 33 -4.98 14.64 -0.59
N ASP A 34 -4.19 14.80 -1.67
CA ASP A 34 -4.58 15.59 -2.83
C ASP A 34 -5.49 14.81 -3.78
N ASP A 35 -5.17 13.56 -4.07
CA ASP A 35 -5.92 12.71 -5.01
C ASP A 35 -6.61 11.49 -4.38
N GLY A 36 -6.38 11.25 -3.08
CA GLY A 36 -6.93 10.10 -2.37
C GLY A 36 -6.36 8.76 -2.85
N MET A 37 -5.27 8.76 -3.62
CA MET A 37 -4.70 7.52 -4.12
C MET A 37 -3.87 6.80 -3.05
N TRP A 38 -3.96 5.47 -3.12
CA TRP A 38 -3.16 4.57 -2.31
C TRP A 38 -1.84 4.28 -3.01
N GLN A 39 -0.74 4.30 -2.26
CA GLN A 39 0.58 3.95 -2.75
C GLN A 39 1.24 2.91 -1.83
N PHE A 40 1.78 1.85 -2.41
CA PHE A 40 2.38 0.71 -1.73
C PHE A 40 3.82 0.50 -2.20
N LEU A 41 4.80 0.64 -1.31
CA LEU A 41 6.22 0.66 -1.63
C LEU A 41 7.01 -0.36 -0.81
N CYS A 42 8.14 -0.83 -1.34
CA CYS A 42 8.98 -1.84 -0.69
C CYS A 42 10.02 -1.25 0.29
N GLY A 43 9.93 0.06 0.59
CA GLY A 43 10.86 0.75 1.51
C GLY A 43 12.25 1.05 0.96
N LYS A 44 12.49 0.80 -0.34
CA LYS A 44 13.73 1.21 -1.05
C LYS A 44 13.55 2.55 -1.76
N GLU A 45 14.61 3.04 -2.40
CA GLU A 45 14.48 4.13 -3.38
C GLU A 45 13.72 3.63 -4.60
N HIS A 46 12.87 4.49 -5.16
CA HIS A 46 12.03 4.17 -6.31
C HIS A 46 12.11 5.30 -7.34
N GLU A 47 12.24 4.93 -8.61
CA GLU A 47 12.07 5.85 -9.74
C GLU A 47 10.61 5.82 -10.25
N ILE A 48 10.21 6.87 -10.98
CA ILE A 48 8.83 6.97 -11.49
C ILE A 48 8.50 5.81 -12.44
N ASP A 49 9.46 5.33 -13.23
CA ASP A 49 9.29 4.20 -14.16
C ASP A 49 9.10 2.84 -13.46
N GLU A 50 9.39 2.78 -12.15
CA GLU A 50 9.16 1.59 -11.32
C GLU A 50 7.73 1.53 -10.75
N ALA A 51 6.94 2.60 -10.91
CA ALA A 51 5.55 2.61 -10.52
C ALA A 51 4.71 1.69 -11.43
N ARG A 52 3.76 0.98 -10.82
CA ARG A 52 2.75 0.15 -11.47
C ARG A 52 1.39 0.54 -10.91
N LEU A 53 0.37 0.45 -11.75
CA LEU A 53 -1.01 0.67 -11.35
C LEU A 53 -1.69 -0.68 -11.17
N VAL A 54 -2.27 -0.89 -10.01
CA VAL A 54 -3.02 -2.10 -9.63
C VAL A 54 -4.32 -1.69 -8.97
N SER A 55 -5.23 -2.65 -8.77
CA SER A 55 -6.40 -2.42 -7.92
C SER A 55 -6.06 -2.62 -6.45
N LEU A 56 -6.76 -1.91 -5.57
CA LEU A 56 -6.60 -2.05 -4.12
C LEU A 56 -6.90 -3.49 -3.67
N LYS A 57 -7.86 -4.15 -4.33
CA LYS A 57 -8.11 -5.59 -4.16
C LYS A 57 -6.90 -6.46 -4.48
N TRP A 58 -6.19 -6.18 -5.57
CA TRP A 58 -4.99 -6.94 -5.93
C TRP A 58 -3.91 -6.84 -4.85
N VAL A 59 -3.72 -5.65 -4.29
CA VAL A 59 -2.78 -5.44 -3.18
C VAL A 59 -3.22 -6.19 -1.92
N PHE A 60 -4.50 -6.14 -1.58
CA PHE A 60 -5.05 -6.89 -0.44
C PHE A 60 -4.88 -8.41 -0.61
N ASP A 61 -5.11 -8.92 -1.83
CA ASP A 61 -4.93 -10.34 -2.14
C ASP A 61 -3.44 -10.75 -2.10
N LEU A 62 -2.52 -9.82 -2.42
CA LEU A 62 -1.08 -10.02 -2.28
C LEU A 62 -0.62 -10.01 -0.82
N ASP A 63 -1.09 -9.04 -0.03
CA ASP A 63 -0.68 -8.84 1.35
C ASP A 63 -1.87 -8.45 2.25
N GLN A 64 -2.44 -9.44 2.91
CA GLN A 64 -3.62 -9.26 3.77
C GLN A 64 -3.33 -8.43 5.04
N SER A 65 -2.05 -8.19 5.40
CA SER A 65 -1.72 -7.36 6.56
C SER A 65 -2.14 -5.91 6.37
N VAL A 66 -2.26 -5.44 5.11
CA VAL A 66 -2.74 -4.10 4.78
C VAL A 66 -4.19 -3.87 5.18
N SER A 67 -4.95 -4.93 5.51
CA SER A 67 -6.29 -4.83 6.12
C SER A 67 -6.32 -4.00 7.41
N THR A 68 -5.21 -3.94 8.14
CA THR A 68 -5.04 -3.11 9.34
C THR A 68 -5.13 -1.61 9.01
N LEU A 69 -4.83 -1.24 7.77
CA LEU A 69 -4.83 0.14 7.27
C LEU A 69 -6.14 0.55 6.63
N LYS A 70 -7.17 -0.31 6.64
CA LYS A 70 -8.47 -0.06 5.98
C LYS A 70 -9.15 1.27 6.37
N ASP A 71 -8.86 1.76 7.57
CA ASP A 71 -9.44 2.99 8.15
C ASP A 71 -8.42 4.15 8.16
N MET A 72 -7.26 4.00 7.49
CA MET A 72 -6.22 5.02 7.46
C MET A 72 -6.69 6.24 6.65
N PRO A 73 -6.81 7.44 7.26
CA PRO A 73 -7.32 8.61 6.57
C PRO A 73 -6.32 9.15 5.55
N CYS A 74 -6.82 9.90 4.57
CA CYS A 74 -5.98 10.62 3.61
C CYS A 74 -5.01 11.56 4.34
N GLY A 75 -3.81 11.77 3.77
CA GLY A 75 -2.73 12.53 4.41
C GLY A 75 -1.99 11.76 5.50
N CYS A 76 -2.19 10.44 5.62
CA CYS A 76 -1.43 9.57 6.50
C CYS A 76 -0.60 8.55 5.70
N TYR A 77 0.43 8.03 6.35
CA TYR A 77 1.23 6.93 5.86
C TYR A 77 1.47 5.91 6.96
N ALA A 78 1.75 4.67 6.58
CA ALA A 78 2.09 3.60 7.47
C ALA A 78 3.42 2.97 7.04
N GLU A 79 4.26 2.64 8.01
CA GLU A 79 5.54 1.98 7.78
C GLU A 79 5.69 0.74 8.67
N ARG A 80 6.45 -0.24 8.20
CA ARG A 80 6.89 -1.39 9.00
C ARG A 80 8.30 -1.80 8.60
N LYS A 81 9.02 -2.46 9.52
CA LYS A 81 10.42 -2.84 9.29
C LYS A 81 10.55 -4.10 8.43
N THR A 82 9.67 -5.08 8.65
CA THR A 82 9.62 -6.34 7.91
C THR A 82 8.17 -6.74 7.62
N GLN A 83 7.97 -7.76 6.79
CA GLN A 83 6.63 -8.27 6.44
C GLN A 83 5.81 -8.78 7.65
N ASN A 84 6.49 -9.14 8.75
CA ASN A 84 5.86 -9.69 9.94
C ASN A 84 5.68 -8.66 11.06
N ASP A 85 6.19 -7.43 10.87
CA ASP A 85 6.02 -6.36 11.85
C ASP A 85 4.65 -5.69 11.68
N ASP A 86 4.14 -5.16 12.79
CA ASP A 86 2.94 -4.34 12.79
C ASP A 86 3.15 -3.02 12.05
N TRP A 87 2.09 -2.54 11.43
CA TRP A 87 2.08 -1.24 10.76
C TRP A 87 2.08 -0.10 11.77
N VAL A 88 2.97 0.87 11.58
CA VAL A 88 3.03 2.12 12.36
C VAL A 88 2.46 3.24 11.52
N ILE A 89 1.23 3.65 11.84
CA ILE A 89 0.54 4.76 11.16
C ILE A 89 1.06 6.10 11.69
N ARG A 90 1.37 7.01 10.78
CA ARG A 90 1.83 8.37 11.04
C ARG A 90 1.10 9.35 10.13
N LYS A 91 0.97 10.59 10.59
CA LYS A 91 0.47 11.69 9.77
C LYS A 91 1.62 12.27 8.93
N ARG A 92 1.33 12.58 7.66
CA ARG A 92 2.27 13.23 6.76
C ARG A 92 2.49 14.69 7.13
#